data_AF-A0A9P7JIP1-F1
#
_entry.id   AF-A0A9P7JIP1-F1
#
_cell.length_a   1.000
_cell.length_b   1.000
_cell.length_c   1.000
_cell.angle_alpha   90.00
_cell.angle_beta   90.00
_cell.angle_gamma   90.00
#
_symmetry.space_group_name_H-M   'P 1'
#
loop_
_entity.id
_entity.type
_entity.pdbx_description
1 polymer ?
#
loop_
_entity_poly.entity_id
_entity_poly.type
_entity_poly.pdbx_seq_one_letter_code
_entity_poly.pdbx_strand_id
1 'polypeptide(L)'
;MARHTTRDSEDSAFPQLQGPVFMRRPSQASIDHLSNPRLPARYLQAALKMNSQICCKTQRIIRDLALRHIDFSIPYLEQSQSQIEFFKREVLLDMKLSHLIWYQDAWVVEVFLRIIYHRPRIMKNFQQLDSELQITQHDHPCQRQSNVRSINLATQPEDVQHDRPHQMSFTVCSNNQATHWQPEDVQVLPYSTDNYAQGRLTYML
;
A
#
# COMPACT_ATOMS: atom_id res chain seq x y z
N MET A 1 43.80 -46.57 42.37
CA MET A 1 42.45 -46.07 42.69
C MET A 1 42.39 -44.59 42.35
N ALA A 2 41.90 -44.24 41.17
CA ALA A 2 41.82 -42.86 40.69
C ALA A 2 40.37 -42.37 40.84
N ARG A 3 40.19 -41.23 41.52
CA ARG A 3 38.89 -40.58 41.75
C ARG A 3 38.60 -39.68 40.55
N HIS A 4 37.60 -40.03 39.75
CA HIS A 4 37.03 -39.15 38.73
C HIS A 4 36.06 -38.17 39.38
N THR A 5 36.37 -36.88 39.26
CA THR A 5 35.49 -35.77 39.62
C THR A 5 34.61 -35.42 38.42
N THR A 6 33.33 -35.75 38.52
CA THR A 6 32.27 -35.33 37.61
C THR A 6 32.04 -33.84 37.81
N ARG A 7 32.25 -33.04 36.76
CA ARG A 7 32.08 -31.60 36.77
C ARG A 7 30.68 -31.30 36.22
N ASP A 8 29.75 -31.04 37.11
CA ASP A 8 28.38 -30.62 36.79
C ASP A 8 28.44 -29.33 35.97
N SER A 9 28.09 -29.43 34.70
CA SER A 9 27.90 -28.27 33.83
C SER A 9 26.50 -27.73 34.11
N GLU A 10 26.44 -26.66 34.89
CA GLU A 10 25.24 -25.86 35.06
C GLU A 10 24.91 -25.20 33.71
N ASP A 11 24.02 -25.83 32.97
CA ASP A 11 23.32 -25.27 31.81
C ASP A 11 22.53 -24.04 32.26
N SER A 12 23.20 -22.88 32.20
CA SER A 12 22.59 -21.57 32.38
C SER A 12 21.65 -21.32 31.20
N ALA A 13 20.39 -21.74 31.38
CA ALA A 13 19.28 -21.49 30.47
C ALA A 13 18.95 -19.99 30.49
N PHE A 14 19.72 -19.20 29.75
CA PHE A 14 19.34 -17.82 29.47
C PHE A 14 17.98 -17.84 28.77
N PRO A 15 16.97 -17.10 29.29
CA PRO A 15 15.68 -16.99 28.62
C PRO A 15 15.94 -16.41 27.23
N GLN A 16 15.70 -17.21 26.20
CA GLN A 16 15.70 -16.73 24.82
C GLN A 16 14.68 -15.62 24.74
N LEU A 17 15.15 -14.36 24.73
CA LEU A 17 14.34 -13.20 24.44
C LEU A 17 13.74 -13.44 23.07
N GLN A 18 12.45 -13.80 23.05
CA GLN A 18 11.70 -13.95 21.82
C GLN A 18 11.73 -12.58 21.14
N GLY A 19 12.54 -12.48 20.08
CA GLY A 19 12.61 -11.27 19.28
C GLY A 19 11.22 -10.92 18.72
N PRO A 20 11.06 -9.70 18.20
CA PRO A 20 9.82 -9.28 17.54
C PRO A 20 9.34 -10.36 16.56
N VAL A 21 8.11 -10.84 16.76
CA VAL A 21 7.54 -11.91 15.93
C VAL A 21 7.22 -11.34 14.55
N PHE A 22 8.16 -11.48 13.63
CA PHE A 22 7.95 -11.13 12.23
C PHE A 22 7.00 -12.13 11.57
N MET A 23 6.08 -11.61 10.75
CA MET A 23 5.26 -12.44 9.87
C MET A 23 6.12 -12.93 8.72
N ARG A 24 6.46 -14.23 8.80
CA ARG A 24 7.25 -14.94 7.80
C ARG A 24 6.62 -14.83 6.42
N ARG A 25 7.47 -14.72 5.40
CA ARG A 25 7.04 -14.76 4.00
C ARG A 25 6.37 -16.12 3.68
N PRO A 26 5.13 -16.13 3.17
CA PRO A 26 4.47 -17.36 2.75
C PRO A 26 5.08 -17.89 1.44
N SER A 27 4.70 -19.11 1.02
CA SER A 27 5.17 -19.68 -0.24
C SER A 27 4.76 -18.83 -1.44
N GLN A 28 5.52 -18.92 -2.55
CA GLN A 28 5.20 -18.15 -3.76
C GLN A 28 3.78 -18.45 -4.29
N ALA A 29 3.37 -19.72 -4.27
CA ALA A 29 2.01 -20.11 -4.63
C ALA A 29 0.93 -19.43 -3.77
N SER A 30 1.21 -19.21 -2.48
CA SER A 30 0.30 -18.48 -1.58
C SER A 30 0.24 -17.00 -1.95
N ILE A 31 1.38 -16.39 -2.28
CA ILE A 31 1.44 -14.99 -2.75
C ILE A 31 0.63 -14.86 -4.04
N ASP A 32 0.82 -15.76 -5.01
CA ASP A 32 0.09 -15.76 -6.28
C ASP A 32 -1.42 -15.89 -6.05
N HIS A 33 -1.83 -16.76 -5.11
CA HIS A 33 -3.23 -16.92 -4.73
C HIS A 33 -3.80 -15.66 -4.06
N LEU A 34 -3.06 -15.04 -3.14
CA LEU A 34 -3.46 -13.81 -2.45
C LEU A 34 -3.55 -12.60 -3.39
N SER A 35 -2.75 -12.60 -4.46
CA SER A 35 -2.77 -11.58 -5.50
C SER A 35 -3.93 -11.70 -6.48
N ASN A 36 -4.70 -12.79 -6.43
CA ASN A 36 -5.78 -13.02 -7.36
C ASN A 36 -6.88 -11.94 -7.21
N PRO A 37 -7.21 -11.18 -8.27
CA PRO A 37 -8.20 -10.11 -8.20
C PRO A 37 -9.62 -10.61 -7.88
N ARG A 38 -9.89 -11.90 -8.07
CA ARG A 38 -11.17 -12.55 -7.76
C ARG A 38 -11.25 -13.02 -6.31
N LEU A 39 -10.14 -12.97 -5.56
CA LEU A 39 -10.14 -13.37 -4.16
C LEU A 39 -10.98 -12.37 -3.34
N PRO A 40 -12.00 -12.83 -2.59
CA PRO A 40 -12.78 -11.93 -1.75
C PRO A 40 -11.89 -11.26 -0.70
N ALA A 41 -12.11 -9.96 -0.47
CA ALA A 41 -11.25 -9.15 0.40
C ALA A 41 -11.07 -9.72 1.83
N ARG A 42 -12.07 -10.45 2.35
CA ARG A 42 -12.00 -11.12 3.65
C ARG A 42 -10.86 -12.14 3.77
N TYR A 43 -10.51 -12.84 2.67
CA TYR A 43 -9.42 -13.82 2.68
C TYR A 43 -8.06 -13.12 2.73
N LEU A 44 -7.91 -12.02 1.99
CA LEU A 44 -6.72 -11.18 2.08
C LEU A 44 -6.55 -10.63 3.50
N GLN A 45 -7.62 -10.10 4.11
CA GLN A 45 -7.60 -9.59 5.48
C GLN A 45 -7.21 -10.66 6.50
N ALA A 46 -7.79 -11.86 6.39
CA ALA A 46 -7.46 -12.97 7.28
C ALA A 46 -6.01 -13.43 7.10
N ALA A 47 -5.53 -13.57 5.86
CA ALA A 47 -4.15 -13.97 5.57
C ALA A 47 -3.13 -12.93 6.05
N LEU A 48 -3.46 -11.65 5.92
CA LEU A 48 -2.63 -10.55 6.41
C LEU A 48 -2.80 -10.30 7.91
N LYS A 49 -3.75 -10.94 8.60
CA LYS A 49 -4.13 -10.61 9.99
C LYS A 49 -4.36 -9.10 10.19
N MET A 50 -4.94 -8.45 9.18
CA MET A 50 -5.20 -7.00 9.19
C MET A 50 -6.69 -6.70 9.37
N ASN A 51 -6.99 -5.65 10.12
CA ASN A 51 -8.34 -5.08 10.15
C ASN A 51 -8.75 -4.58 8.75
N SER A 52 -10.03 -4.73 8.40
CA SER A 52 -10.57 -4.33 7.09
C SER A 52 -10.30 -2.85 6.75
N GLN A 53 -10.45 -1.95 7.71
CA GLN A 53 -10.20 -0.52 7.53
C GLN A 53 -8.72 -0.24 7.27
N ILE A 54 -7.83 -0.91 8.01
CA ILE A 54 -6.38 -0.81 7.82
C ILE A 54 -6.01 -1.33 6.43
N CYS A 55 -6.50 -2.51 6.06
CA CYS A 55 -6.25 -3.12 4.76
C CYS A 55 -6.70 -2.20 3.60
N CYS A 56 -7.90 -1.60 3.70
CA CYS A 56 -8.39 -0.66 2.68
C CYS A 56 -7.55 0.62 2.60
N LYS A 57 -7.15 1.18 3.75
CA LYS A 57 -6.30 2.37 3.81
C LYS A 57 -4.92 2.09 3.23
N THR A 58 -4.30 0.97 3.60
CA THR A 58 -3.02 0.49 3.08
C THR A 58 -3.08 0.31 1.57
N GLN A 59 -4.11 -0.36 1.06
CA GLN A 59 -4.29 -0.55 -0.39
C GLN A 59 -4.39 0.79 -1.13
N ARG A 60 -5.08 1.78 -0.56
CA ARG A 60 -5.21 3.11 -1.17
C ARG A 60 -3.87 3.83 -1.23
N ILE A 61 -3.13 3.88 -0.12
CA ILE A 61 -1.84 4.56 -0.06
C ILE A 61 -0.81 3.89 -0.98
N ILE A 62 -0.73 2.55 -0.96
CA ILE A 62 0.16 1.79 -1.86
C ILE A 62 -0.20 2.05 -3.32
N ARG A 63 -1.50 2.14 -3.67
CA ARG A 63 -1.92 2.50 -5.02
C ARG A 63 -1.42 3.89 -5.40
N ASP A 64 -1.64 4.89 -4.55
CA ASP A 64 -1.23 6.28 -4.83
C ASP A 64 0.30 6.43 -4.94
N LEU A 65 1.06 5.63 -4.19
CA LEU A 65 2.52 5.52 -4.36
C LEU A 65 2.88 4.82 -5.67
N ALA A 66 2.24 3.68 -5.98
CA ALA A 66 2.57 2.91 -7.18
C ALA A 66 2.37 3.75 -8.45
N LEU A 67 1.30 4.53 -8.50
CA LEU A 67 1.01 5.44 -9.61
C LEU A 67 2.07 6.52 -9.85
N ARG A 68 2.89 6.84 -8.85
CA ARG A 68 3.98 7.83 -8.97
C ARG A 68 5.34 7.22 -9.31
N HIS A 69 5.56 5.96 -8.96
CA HIS A 69 6.89 5.33 -9.01
C HIS A 69 6.98 4.16 -9.98
N ILE A 70 5.85 3.60 -10.40
CA ILE A 70 5.78 2.41 -11.22
C ILE A 70 5.16 2.76 -12.57
N ASP A 71 5.84 2.34 -13.63
CA ASP A 71 5.31 2.45 -14.98
C ASP A 71 4.34 1.29 -15.25
N PHE A 72 3.04 1.60 -15.26
CA PHE A 72 2.01 0.61 -15.51
C PHE A 72 1.90 0.18 -16.97
N SER A 73 2.58 0.85 -17.91
CA SER A 73 2.63 0.40 -19.32
C SER A 73 3.39 -0.92 -19.47
N ILE A 74 4.32 -1.20 -18.56
CA ILE A 74 5.14 -2.41 -18.53
C ILE A 74 4.45 -3.47 -17.66
N PRO A 75 4.21 -4.70 -18.15
CA PRO A 75 3.64 -5.78 -17.35
C PRO A 75 4.43 -6.05 -16.06
N TYR A 76 3.73 -6.41 -14.98
CA TYR A 76 4.38 -6.64 -13.67
C TYR A 76 5.57 -7.62 -13.71
N LEU A 77 5.46 -8.69 -14.51
CA LEU A 77 6.51 -9.71 -14.63
C LEU A 77 7.77 -9.20 -15.37
N GLU A 78 7.65 -8.10 -16.10
CA GLU A 78 8.73 -7.46 -16.87
C GLU A 78 9.32 -6.25 -16.14
N GLN A 79 8.77 -5.87 -14.99
CA GLN A 79 9.31 -4.80 -14.16
C GLN A 79 10.70 -5.16 -13.65
N SER A 80 11.61 -4.18 -13.64
CA SER A 80 12.96 -4.40 -13.11
C SER A 80 12.92 -4.67 -11.60
N GLN A 81 13.68 -5.65 -11.15
CA GLN A 81 13.74 -5.99 -9.71
C GLN A 81 14.19 -4.78 -8.87
N SER A 82 15.11 -3.95 -9.39
CA SER A 82 15.58 -2.74 -8.72
C SER A 82 14.45 -1.71 -8.52
N GLN A 83 13.55 -1.55 -9.49
CA GLN A 83 12.39 -0.65 -9.37
C GLN A 83 11.38 -1.17 -8.34
N ILE A 84 11.13 -2.48 -8.31
CA ILE A 84 10.26 -3.09 -7.30
C ILE A 84 10.86 -2.95 -5.89
N GLU A 85 12.16 -3.19 -5.73
CA GLU A 85 12.85 -3.01 -4.45
C GLU A 85 12.89 -1.54 -4.02
N PHE A 86 13.11 -0.61 -4.95
CA PHE A 86 13.00 0.82 -4.67
C PHE A 86 11.59 1.18 -4.18
N PHE A 87 10.55 0.72 -4.87
CA PHE A 87 9.17 0.94 -4.48
C PHE A 87 8.83 0.36 -3.10
N LYS A 88 9.31 -0.85 -2.78
CA LYS A 88 9.15 -1.43 -1.44
C LYS A 88 9.76 -0.54 -0.36
N ARG A 89 10.97 -0.02 -0.59
CA ARG A 89 11.63 0.90 0.35
C ARG A 89 10.81 2.16 0.56
N GLU A 90 10.34 2.79 -0.51
CA GLU A 90 9.47 3.97 -0.42
C GLU A 90 8.20 3.70 0.40
N VAL A 91 7.57 2.55 0.18
CA VAL A 91 6.38 2.11 0.95
C VAL A 91 6.70 1.92 2.44
N LEU A 92 7.85 1.32 2.77
CA LEU A 92 8.28 1.10 4.15
C LEU A 92 8.72 2.38 4.86
N LEU A 93 9.14 3.41 4.12
CA LEU A 93 9.49 4.73 4.67
C LEU A 93 8.26 5.59 4.99
N ASP A 94 7.08 5.28 4.43
CA ASP A 94 5.84 5.99 4.76
C ASP A 94 5.37 5.63 6.18
N MET A 95 5.38 6.61 7.08
CA MET A 95 4.96 6.45 8.48
C MET A 95 3.52 5.95 8.63
N LYS A 96 2.65 6.22 7.66
CA LYS A 96 1.25 5.72 7.64
C LYS A 96 1.18 4.21 7.38
N LEU A 97 2.26 3.64 6.85
CA LEU A 97 2.41 2.22 6.52
C LEU A 97 3.45 1.52 7.41
N SER A 98 3.80 2.11 8.55
CA SER A 98 4.75 1.54 9.53
C SER A 98 4.39 0.13 10.00
N HIS A 99 3.12 -0.26 10.00
CA HIS A 99 2.69 -1.63 10.30
C HIS A 99 3.17 -2.69 9.29
N LEU A 100 3.68 -2.28 8.12
CA LEU A 100 4.21 -3.20 7.11
C LEU A 100 5.62 -3.71 7.43
N ILE A 101 6.35 -3.07 8.36
CA ILE A 101 7.69 -3.50 8.79
C ILE A 101 7.67 -4.87 9.47
N TRP A 102 6.50 -5.30 9.97
CA TRP A 102 6.32 -6.59 10.62
C TRP A 102 6.30 -7.77 9.64
N TYR A 103 6.22 -7.51 8.32
CA TYR A 103 6.21 -8.54 7.29
C TYR A 103 7.59 -8.66 6.66
N GLN A 104 8.15 -9.87 6.72
CA GLN A 104 9.46 -10.16 6.17
C GLN A 104 9.54 -9.77 4.68
N ASP A 105 10.63 -9.16 4.25
CA ASP A 105 10.88 -8.74 2.86
C ASP A 105 9.78 -7.87 2.24
N ALA A 106 8.91 -7.27 3.05
CA ALA A 106 7.74 -6.53 2.63
C ALA A 106 6.86 -7.29 1.60
N TRP A 107 6.73 -8.62 1.74
CA TRP A 107 5.97 -9.45 0.79
C TRP A 107 4.52 -8.98 0.59
N VAL A 108 3.93 -8.34 1.60
CA VAL A 108 2.58 -7.74 1.53
C VAL A 108 2.50 -6.64 0.49
N VAL A 109 3.57 -5.87 0.31
CA VAL A 109 3.65 -4.82 -0.72
C VAL A 109 3.58 -5.45 -2.11
N GLU A 110 4.28 -6.59 -2.32
CA GLU A 110 4.19 -7.33 -3.58
C GLU A 110 2.76 -7.81 -3.86
N VAL A 111 2.06 -8.33 -2.84
CA VAL A 111 0.67 -8.78 -2.97
C VAL A 111 -0.23 -7.63 -3.41
N PHE A 112 -0.16 -6.47 -2.73
CA PHE A 112 -0.97 -5.31 -3.09
C PHE A 112 -0.62 -4.78 -4.49
N LEU A 113 0.67 -4.73 -4.83
CA LEU A 113 1.11 -4.26 -6.14
C LEU A 113 0.53 -5.15 -7.26
N ARG A 114 0.62 -6.48 -7.12
CA ARG A 114 0.02 -7.41 -8.09
C ARG A 114 -1.50 -7.26 -8.21
N ILE A 115 -2.21 -7.06 -7.09
CA ILE A 115 -3.66 -6.78 -7.10
C ILE A 115 -3.96 -5.52 -7.91
N ILE A 116 -3.13 -4.48 -7.80
CA ILE A 116 -3.30 -3.23 -8.56
C ILE A 116 -3.11 -3.50 -10.06
N TYR A 117 -2.06 -4.23 -10.46
CA TYR A 117 -1.81 -4.62 -11.86
C TYR A 117 -2.93 -5.46 -12.47
N HIS A 118 -3.55 -6.33 -11.69
CA HIS A 118 -4.66 -7.16 -12.16
C HIS A 118 -5.97 -6.39 -12.37
N ARG A 119 -6.04 -5.08 -12.06
CA ARG A 119 -7.24 -4.26 -12.26
C ARG A 119 -7.11 -3.41 -13.54
N PRO A 120 -7.55 -3.90 -14.71
CA PRO A 120 -7.37 -3.23 -16.00
C PRO A 120 -8.04 -1.85 -16.08
N ARG A 121 -9.03 -1.57 -15.22
CA ARG A 121 -9.69 -0.25 -15.16
C ARG A 121 -8.75 0.87 -14.71
N ILE A 122 -7.74 0.55 -13.89
CA ILE A 122 -6.79 1.55 -13.41
C ILE A 122 -5.95 2.00 -14.61
N MET A 123 -5.38 1.05 -15.37
CA MET A 123 -4.53 1.34 -16.54
C MET A 123 -5.23 2.18 -17.62
N LYS A 124 -6.51 1.92 -17.88
CA LYS A 124 -7.27 2.67 -18.89
C LYS A 124 -7.46 4.14 -18.53
N ASN A 125 -7.69 4.45 -17.25
CA ASN A 125 -7.91 5.83 -16.82
C ASN A 125 -6.62 6.65 -16.84
N PHE A 126 -5.45 6.03 -16.63
CA PHE A 126 -4.16 6.72 -16.75
C PHE A 126 -3.85 7.10 -18.21
N GLN A 127 -4.04 6.17 -19.15
CA GLN A 127 -3.86 6.47 -20.57
C GLN A 127 -4.77 7.61 -21.04
N GLN A 128 -5.99 7.69 -20.50
CA GLN A 128 -6.94 8.74 -20.88
C GLN A 128 -6.55 10.11 -20.29
N LEU A 129 -6.05 10.16 -19.04
CA LEU A 129 -5.59 11.41 -18.41
C LEU A 129 -4.33 11.99 -19.10
N ASP A 130 -3.38 11.14 -19.49
CA ASP A 130 -2.21 11.59 -20.24
C ASP A 130 -2.60 12.11 -21.64
N SER A 131 -3.62 11.53 -22.26
CA SER A 131 -4.13 11.97 -23.55
C SER A 131 -4.83 13.33 -23.46
N GLU A 132 -5.62 13.60 -22.42
CA GLU A 132 -6.29 14.89 -22.21
C GLU A 132 -5.29 16.03 -21.92
N LEU A 133 -4.23 15.75 -21.17
CA LEU A 133 -3.16 16.73 -20.92
C LEU A 133 -2.38 17.08 -22.20
N GLN A 134 -2.23 16.14 -23.13
CA GLN A 134 -1.60 16.40 -24.43
C GLN A 134 -2.49 17.21 -25.40
N ILE A 135 -3.80 16.96 -25.41
CA ILE A 135 -4.75 17.72 -26.26
C ILE A 135 -4.76 19.20 -25.87
N THR A 136 -4.60 19.50 -24.58
CA THR A 136 -4.60 20.89 -24.10
C THR A 136 -3.31 21.65 -24.46
N GLN A 137 -2.20 20.96 -24.77
CA GLN A 137 -0.94 21.62 -25.14
C GLN A 137 -0.76 21.86 -26.64
N HIS A 138 -1.50 21.17 -27.51
CA HIS A 138 -1.28 21.24 -28.96
C HIS A 138 -2.18 22.21 -29.73
N ASP A 139 -3.20 22.80 -29.11
CA ASP A 139 -4.20 23.64 -29.81
C ASP A 139 -4.16 25.14 -29.46
N HIS A 140 -2.97 25.72 -29.32
CA HIS A 140 -2.82 27.18 -29.43
C HIS A 140 -1.79 27.58 -30.49
N PRO A 141 -2.08 27.43 -31.80
CA PRO A 141 -1.60 28.42 -32.75
C PRO A 141 -2.25 29.74 -32.35
N CYS A 142 -1.46 30.57 -31.67
CA CYS A 142 -1.76 31.94 -31.30
C CYS A 142 -2.02 32.76 -32.57
N GLN A 143 -3.20 32.61 -33.18
CA GLN A 143 -3.68 33.50 -34.22
C GLN A 143 -4.32 34.70 -33.53
N ARG A 144 -3.43 35.54 -33.01
CA ARG A 144 -3.71 36.81 -32.36
C ARG A 144 -4.32 37.77 -33.41
N GLN A 145 -5.62 37.64 -33.67
CA GLN A 145 -6.36 38.69 -34.37
C GLN A 145 -6.52 39.87 -33.41
N SER A 146 -5.64 40.86 -33.60
CA SER A 146 -5.75 42.18 -33.02
C SER A 146 -7.05 42.84 -33.46
N ASN A 147 -8.05 42.90 -32.57
CA ASN A 147 -9.12 43.87 -32.70
C ASN A 147 -8.95 44.91 -31.60
N VAL A 148 -8.27 46.00 -31.98
CA VAL A 148 -8.13 47.22 -31.22
C VAL A 148 -9.52 47.85 -31.12
N ARG A 149 -10.17 47.73 -29.97
CA ARG A 149 -11.28 48.62 -29.61
C ARG A 149 -10.90 49.35 -28.33
N SER A 150 -10.45 50.59 -28.52
CA SER A 150 -10.21 51.59 -27.50
C SER A 150 -11.47 51.79 -26.66
N ILE A 151 -11.39 51.52 -25.36
CA ILE A 151 -12.45 51.86 -24.41
C ILE A 151 -11.94 53.01 -23.56
N ASN A 152 -12.72 54.09 -23.57
CA ASN A 152 -12.38 55.36 -22.97
C ASN A 152 -12.32 55.29 -21.44
N LEU A 153 -11.32 56.00 -20.96
CA LEU A 153 -11.02 56.37 -19.59
C LEU A 153 -12.16 57.23 -19.02
N ALA A 154 -12.76 56.80 -17.91
CA ALA A 154 -13.59 57.66 -17.06
C ALA A 154 -13.27 57.37 -15.59
N THR A 155 -12.42 58.24 -15.07
CA THR A 155 -12.05 58.38 -13.65
C THR A 155 -13.26 58.84 -12.83
N GLN A 156 -13.52 58.20 -11.68
CA GLN A 156 -13.95 58.92 -10.48
C GLN A 156 -13.39 58.27 -9.21
N PRO A 157 -12.96 59.06 -8.22
CA PRO A 157 -12.48 58.61 -6.92
C PRO A 157 -13.58 58.74 -5.86
N GLU A 158 -13.75 57.74 -4.98
CA GLU A 158 -14.29 57.99 -3.64
C GLU A 158 -13.61 57.10 -2.60
N ASP A 159 -13.03 57.77 -1.60
CA ASP A 159 -12.70 57.29 -0.27
C ASP A 159 -13.88 56.55 0.36
N VAL A 160 -13.66 55.38 0.98
CA VAL A 160 -14.18 55.09 2.32
C VAL A 160 -13.26 54.07 3.01
N GLN A 161 -12.53 54.59 3.98
CA GLN A 161 -11.87 53.92 5.09
C GLN A 161 -12.91 53.15 5.93
N HIS A 162 -12.72 51.86 6.27
CA HIS A 162 -13.25 51.30 7.53
C HIS A 162 -12.55 49.99 7.96
N ASP A 163 -12.08 50.05 9.21
CA ASP A 163 -11.59 48.97 10.06
C ASP A 163 -12.59 47.82 10.24
N ARG A 164 -12.08 46.57 10.21
CA ARG A 164 -12.43 45.54 11.22
C ARG A 164 -11.59 44.26 11.07
N PRO A 165 -10.88 43.82 12.13
CA PRO A 165 -10.34 42.47 12.18
C PRO A 165 -11.43 41.49 12.66
N HIS A 166 -11.75 40.49 11.82
CA HIS A 166 -12.58 39.36 12.24
C HIS A 166 -11.69 38.23 12.75
N GLN A 167 -11.71 38.07 14.06
CA GLN A 167 -11.21 36.94 14.82
C GLN A 167 -11.93 35.68 14.32
N MET A 168 -11.21 34.75 13.70
CA MET A 168 -11.74 33.42 13.42
C MET A 168 -11.46 32.50 14.61
N SER A 169 -12.52 32.10 15.31
CA SER A 169 -12.48 31.07 16.33
C SER A 169 -12.43 29.70 15.66
N PHE A 170 -11.30 29.00 15.74
CA PHE A 170 -11.19 27.60 15.32
C PHE A 170 -11.60 26.70 16.50
N THR A 171 -12.83 26.18 16.48
CA THR A 171 -13.23 25.06 17.35
C THR A 171 -12.65 23.77 16.80
N VAL A 172 -11.60 23.26 17.45
CA VAL A 172 -11.03 21.93 17.22
C VAL A 172 -11.90 20.91 17.96
N CYS A 173 -12.79 20.22 17.24
CA CYS A 173 -13.49 19.05 17.77
C CYS A 173 -12.53 17.86 17.79
N SER A 174 -11.85 17.66 18.93
CA SER A 174 -11.02 16.47 19.20
C SER A 174 -11.91 15.33 19.70
N ASN A 175 -12.35 14.46 18.80
CA ASN A 175 -13.02 13.20 19.16
C ASN A 175 -12.00 12.05 19.19
N ASN A 176 -11.21 11.99 20.26
CA ASN A 176 -10.41 10.82 20.59
C ASN A 176 -11.21 9.90 21.52
N GLN A 177 -12.07 9.06 20.95
CA GLN A 177 -12.52 7.85 21.65
C GLN A 177 -11.48 6.76 21.40
N ALA A 178 -10.59 6.57 22.37
CA ALA A 178 -9.71 5.41 22.43
C ALA A 178 -10.55 4.19 22.83
N THR A 179 -10.93 3.38 21.84
CA THR A 179 -11.52 2.07 22.08
C THR A 179 -10.42 1.15 22.62
N HIS A 180 -10.50 0.84 23.91
CA HIS A 180 -9.71 -0.18 24.59
C HIS A 180 -10.02 -1.55 23.95
N TRP A 181 -9.11 -2.04 23.11
CA TRP A 181 -9.20 -3.37 22.50
C TRP A 181 -8.77 -4.43 23.49
N GLN A 182 -9.70 -5.29 23.90
CA GLN A 182 -9.39 -6.58 24.50
C GLN A 182 -9.21 -7.62 23.38
N PRO A 183 -8.15 -8.43 23.40
CA PRO A 183 -8.02 -9.57 22.50
C PRO A 183 -8.95 -10.68 23.00
N GLU A 184 -10.12 -10.83 22.38
CA GLU A 184 -10.93 -12.03 22.56
C GLU A 184 -10.27 -13.21 21.81
N ASP A 185 -10.31 -14.35 22.49
CA ASP A 185 -9.75 -15.64 22.10
C ASP A 185 -10.09 -16.03 20.66
N VAL A 186 -9.09 -15.95 19.78
CA VAL A 186 -9.17 -16.51 18.43
C VAL A 186 -9.16 -18.03 18.55
N GLN A 187 -10.35 -18.63 18.53
CA GLN A 187 -10.50 -20.08 18.36
C GLN A 187 -9.82 -20.50 17.06
N VAL A 188 -8.78 -21.33 17.21
CA VAL A 188 -8.06 -21.97 16.13
C VAL A 188 -9.00 -22.96 15.45
N LEU A 189 -9.55 -22.57 14.30
CA LEU A 189 -10.22 -23.53 13.41
C LEU A 189 -9.18 -24.53 12.88
N PRO A 190 -9.40 -25.85 12.98
CA PRO A 190 -8.50 -26.84 12.41
C PRO A 190 -8.58 -26.76 10.89
N TYR A 191 -7.44 -26.48 10.25
CA TYR A 191 -7.29 -26.61 8.80
C TYR A 191 -7.40 -28.09 8.43
N SER A 192 -8.46 -28.42 7.68
CA SER A 192 -8.62 -29.72 7.03
C SER A 192 -7.50 -29.90 6.00
N THR A 193 -6.58 -30.82 6.26
CA THR A 193 -5.61 -31.33 5.29
C THR A 193 -6.34 -32.22 4.30
N ASP A 194 -6.91 -31.61 3.26
CA ASP A 194 -7.36 -32.36 2.10
C ASP A 194 -6.16 -32.75 1.23
N ASN A 195 -5.91 -34.05 1.24
CA ASN A 195 -4.97 -34.78 0.40
C ASN A 195 -5.26 -34.52 -1.09
N TYR A 196 -4.41 -33.74 -1.77
CA TYR A 196 -4.35 -33.76 -3.23
C TYR A 196 -3.59 -35.02 -3.66
N ALA A 197 -4.37 -36.04 -4.02
CA ALA A 197 -3.90 -37.25 -4.64
C ALA A 197 -3.10 -36.96 -5.92
N GLN A 198 -1.94 -37.60 -6.02
CA GLN A 198 -1.08 -37.66 -7.20
C GLN A 198 -1.84 -38.18 -8.43
N GLY A 199 -2.14 -37.28 -9.36
CA GLY A 199 -2.46 -37.63 -10.75
C GLY A 199 -1.18 -38.02 -11.50
N ARG A 200 -0.91 -39.32 -11.56
CA ARG A 200 0.19 -39.94 -12.32
C ARG A 200 -0.19 -39.93 -13.82
N LEU A 201 0.39 -39.03 -14.61
CA LEU A 201 0.30 -39.06 -16.08
C LEU A 201 1.35 -40.03 -16.62
N THR A 202 0.94 -41.25 -16.95
CA THR A 202 1.69 -42.16 -17.83
C THR A 202 1.35 -41.84 -19.29
N TYR A 203 2.33 -41.32 -20.03
CA TYR A 203 2.31 -41.28 -21.49
C TYR A 203 2.69 -42.68 -22.00
N MET A 204 1.83 -43.31 -22.81
CA MET A 204 2.23 -44.43 -23.66
C MET A 204 2.62 -43.89 -25.04
N LEU A 205 3.84 -44.22 -25.45
CA LEU A 205 4.27 -44.32 -26.83
C LEU A 205 3.93 -45.72 -27.34
#